data_AF-A0A7K0I629-F1
#
_entry.id   AF-A0A7K0I629-F1
#
_cell.length_a   1.000
_cell.length_b   1.000
_cell.length_c   1.000
_cell.angle_alpha   90.00
_cell.angle_beta   90.00
_cell.angle_gamma   90.00
#
_symmetry.space_group_name_H-M   'P 1'
#
loop_
_entity.id
_entity.type
_entity.pdbx_description
1 polymer ?
#
loop_
_entity_poly.entity_id
_entity_poly.type
_entity_poly.pdbx_seq_one_letter_code
_entity_poly.pdbx_strand_id
1 'polypeptide(L)'
;MNSFYAASSENFFQDVKQGRFQQLMIENASRQNINVGEAEQRSYKASGQKIKELLKAGRIKDVYLVFELMVPYSGCRIDCMIFGCDSEDGKNVMHIELKQWSEDGIFPASSAGNFVEAYTGGKIQTAAHPSQQVKGYHGYLKAFVEAVSTDSLNLQGCAYCFNYIRKDDDGVLFNPKFDVLQEEFRTYAANEKDELAGLLHTLFSHGSGEAVFNEFCFSPLYPSVNLLENISDILTLNDKLSLVGK
;
A
#
# COMPACT_ATOMS: atom_id res chain seq x y z
N MET A 1 7.19 -5.84 14.08
CA MET A 1 7.21 -5.94 12.60
C MET A 1 8.29 -5.01 12.06
N ASN A 2 8.93 -5.33 10.93
CA ASN A 2 10.02 -4.51 10.38
C ASN A 2 9.51 -3.59 9.27
N SER A 3 9.86 -2.30 9.30
CA SER A 3 9.52 -1.32 8.26
C SER A 3 10.71 -0.42 7.95
N PHE A 4 10.66 0.33 6.84
CA PHE A 4 11.71 1.32 6.54
C PHE A 4 11.43 2.68 7.14
N TYR A 5 10.17 2.98 7.45
CA TYR A 5 9.78 4.20 8.13
C TYR A 5 8.53 3.97 8.97
N ALA A 6 8.46 4.63 10.12
CA ALA A 6 7.31 4.63 11.00
C ALA A 6 7.32 5.94 11.81
N ALA A 7 6.25 6.74 11.74
CA ALA A 7 6.14 7.97 12.50
C ALA A 7 4.70 8.49 12.57
N SER A 8 4.44 9.40 13.52
CA SER A 8 3.24 10.23 13.48
C SER A 8 3.21 11.11 12.23
N SER A 9 2.02 11.48 11.79
CA SER A 9 1.81 12.39 10.65
C SER A 9 2.52 13.72 10.79
N GLU A 10 2.65 14.26 12.01
CA GLU A 10 3.42 15.47 12.29
C GLU A 10 4.91 15.28 11.95
N ASN A 11 5.54 14.24 12.49
CA ASN A 11 6.94 13.92 12.22
C ASN A 11 7.17 13.61 10.74
N PHE A 12 6.28 12.83 10.13
CA PHE A 12 6.30 12.56 8.69
C PHE A 12 6.27 13.84 7.86
N PHE A 13 5.42 14.81 8.22
CA PHE A 13 5.33 16.06 7.48
C PHE A 13 6.62 16.87 7.55
N GLN A 14 7.28 16.88 8.72
CA GLN A 14 8.59 17.53 8.91
C GLN A 14 9.69 16.79 8.17
N ASP A 15 9.75 15.46 8.26
CA ASP A 15 10.76 14.64 7.59
C ASP A 15 10.68 14.79 6.08
N VAL A 16 9.47 14.78 5.50
CA VAL A 16 9.28 15.03 4.07
C VAL A 16 9.66 16.47 3.69
N LYS A 17 9.35 17.46 4.54
CA LYS A 17 9.71 18.86 4.29
C LYS A 17 11.23 19.08 4.30
N GLN A 18 11.94 18.40 5.19
CA GLN A 18 13.38 18.52 5.36
C GLN A 18 14.19 17.57 4.47
N GLY A 19 13.52 16.73 3.67
CA GLY A 19 14.17 15.69 2.86
C GLY A 19 14.68 14.48 3.66
N ARG A 20 14.42 14.44 4.98
CA ARG A 20 14.84 13.35 5.87
C ARG A 20 14.08 12.05 5.65
N PHE A 21 12.85 12.11 5.15
CA PHE A 21 12.05 10.89 4.90
C PHE A 21 12.79 9.90 4.00
N GLN A 22 13.31 10.37 2.86
CA GLN A 22 14.08 9.55 1.93
C GLN A 22 15.34 8.96 2.59
N GLN A 23 16.05 9.78 3.36
CA GLN A 23 17.25 9.35 4.07
C GLN A 23 16.95 8.25 5.09
N LEU A 24 15.90 8.43 5.92
CA LEU A 24 15.50 7.45 6.92
C LEU A 24 15.08 6.12 6.28
N MET A 25 14.34 6.16 5.17
CA MET A 25 13.98 4.97 4.40
C MET A 25 15.23 4.19 3.96
N ILE A 26 16.24 4.88 3.41
CA ILE A 26 17.50 4.26 2.95
C ILE A 26 18.31 3.70 4.12
N GLU A 27 18.46 4.47 5.19
CA GLU A 27 19.22 4.02 6.37
C GLU A 27 18.57 2.79 7.01
N ASN A 28 17.25 2.78 7.15
CA ASN A 28 16.54 1.65 7.75
C ASN A 28 16.52 0.42 6.83
N ALA A 29 16.43 0.61 5.51
CA ALA A 29 16.63 -0.49 4.56
C ALA A 29 18.05 -1.07 4.68
N SER A 30 19.07 -0.22 4.77
CA SER A 30 20.46 -0.66 4.95
C SER A 30 20.68 -1.40 6.28
N ARG A 31 20.05 -0.95 7.38
CA ARG A 31 20.06 -1.67 8.67
C ARG A 31 19.43 -3.06 8.57
N GLN A 32 18.56 -3.28 7.58
CA GLN A 32 17.95 -4.57 7.26
C GLN A 32 18.71 -5.33 6.16
N ASN A 33 19.92 -4.91 5.80
CA ASN A 33 20.75 -5.49 4.73
C ASN A 33 20.10 -5.41 3.33
N ILE A 34 19.22 -4.44 3.11
CA ILE A 34 18.58 -4.18 1.82
C ILE A 34 19.30 -3.00 1.16
N ASN A 35 19.89 -3.24 0.00
CA ASN A 35 20.51 -2.20 -0.81
C ASN A 35 19.45 -1.52 -1.67
N VAL A 36 19.36 -0.19 -1.59
CA VAL A 36 18.34 0.60 -2.29
C VAL A 36 19.00 1.35 -3.45
N GLY A 37 18.65 0.97 -4.68
CA GLY A 37 19.16 1.61 -5.89
C GLY A 37 18.63 3.04 -6.08
N GLU A 38 19.28 3.86 -6.88
CA GLU A 38 18.87 5.28 -7.05
C GLU A 38 17.42 5.44 -7.53
N ALA A 39 16.93 4.52 -8.36
CA ALA A 39 15.54 4.53 -8.82
C ALA A 39 14.55 4.34 -7.67
N GLU A 40 14.82 3.41 -6.75
CA GLU A 40 14.03 3.24 -5.53
C GLU A 40 14.15 4.43 -4.59
N GLN A 41 15.34 5.03 -4.46
CA GLN A 41 15.49 6.24 -3.65
C GLN A 41 14.60 7.37 -4.19
N ARG A 42 14.56 7.57 -5.51
CA ARG A 42 13.65 8.53 -6.16
C ARG A 42 12.18 8.15 -5.93
N SER A 43 11.86 6.86 -6.01
CA SER A 43 10.53 6.31 -5.69
C SER A 43 10.07 6.70 -4.29
N TYR A 44 10.89 6.46 -3.26
CA TYR A 44 10.55 6.79 -1.88
C TYR A 44 10.28 8.29 -1.72
N LYS A 45 11.13 9.14 -2.28
CA LYS A 45 10.91 10.59 -2.25
C LYS A 45 9.57 10.99 -2.87
N ALA A 46 9.22 10.42 -4.03
CA ALA A 46 7.96 10.70 -4.71
C ALA A 46 6.76 10.21 -3.89
N SER A 47 6.78 8.97 -3.41
CA SER A 47 5.74 8.38 -2.57
C SER A 47 5.47 9.20 -1.31
N GLY A 48 6.52 9.61 -0.59
CA GLY A 48 6.40 10.44 0.60
C GLY A 48 5.72 11.80 0.32
N GLN A 49 6.06 12.46 -0.79
CA GLN A 49 5.38 13.70 -1.18
C GLN A 49 3.90 13.47 -1.52
N LYS A 50 3.59 12.39 -2.24
CA LYS A 50 2.22 12.08 -2.66
C LYS A 50 1.30 11.72 -1.51
N ILE A 51 1.77 10.93 -0.54
CA ILE A 51 1.02 10.65 0.68
C ILE A 51 0.82 11.92 1.52
N LYS A 52 1.84 12.78 1.63
CA LYS A 52 1.70 14.07 2.31
C LYS A 52 0.66 14.98 1.66
N GLU A 53 0.62 15.04 0.33
CA GLU A 53 -0.39 15.78 -0.43
C GLU A 53 -1.80 15.23 -0.18
N LEU A 54 -1.98 13.90 -0.18
CA LEU A 54 -3.25 13.23 0.14
C LEU A 54 -3.73 13.56 1.55
N LEU A 55 -2.88 13.39 2.56
CA LEU A 55 -3.24 13.68 3.94
C LEU A 55 -3.64 15.16 4.14
N LYS A 56 -2.94 16.08 3.46
CA LYS A 56 -3.31 17.50 3.46
C LYS A 56 -4.66 17.76 2.82
N ALA A 57 -4.95 17.15 1.66
CA ALA A 57 -6.22 17.30 0.97
C ALA A 57 -7.39 16.78 1.83
N GLY A 58 -7.21 15.64 2.50
CA GLY A 58 -8.19 15.06 3.42
C GLY A 58 -8.26 15.75 4.78
N ARG A 59 -7.41 16.77 5.05
CA ARG A 59 -7.29 17.47 6.34
C ARG A 59 -7.02 16.52 7.52
N ILE A 60 -6.33 15.42 7.25
CA ILE A 60 -6.08 14.36 8.23
C ILE A 60 -4.91 14.75 9.13
N LYS A 61 -5.05 14.49 10.43
CA LYS A 61 -4.07 14.77 11.46
C LYS A 61 -4.03 13.62 12.45
N ASP A 62 -2.94 13.55 13.21
CA ASP A 62 -2.78 12.60 14.31
C ASP A 62 -2.98 11.12 13.90
N VAL A 63 -2.65 10.81 12.65
CA VAL A 63 -2.49 9.42 12.18
C VAL A 63 -1.05 8.96 12.34
N TYR A 64 -0.83 7.65 12.36
CA TYR A 64 0.48 7.04 12.32
C TYR A 64 0.71 6.43 10.94
N LEU A 65 1.90 6.65 10.37
CA LEU A 65 2.27 6.16 9.05
C LEU A 65 3.40 5.16 9.15
N VAL A 66 3.30 4.10 8.35
CA VAL A 66 4.35 3.11 8.17
C VAL A 66 4.59 2.93 6.68
N PHE A 67 5.86 2.89 6.26
CA PHE A 67 6.22 2.62 4.87
C PHE A 67 7.12 1.40 4.76
N GLU A 68 6.94 0.64 3.67
CA GLU A 68 7.68 -0.58 3.36
C GLU A 68 7.63 -1.59 4.52
N LEU A 69 6.42 -1.86 5.03
CA LEU A 69 6.20 -2.82 6.10
C LEU A 69 6.42 -4.25 5.57
N MET A 70 7.43 -4.94 6.09
CA MET A 70 7.70 -6.32 5.75
C MET A 70 6.62 -7.25 6.28
N VAL A 71 6.02 -7.97 5.35
CA VAL A 71 5.01 -8.99 5.62
C VAL A 71 5.74 -10.29 5.97
N PRO A 72 5.54 -10.87 7.17
CA PRO A 72 6.26 -12.06 7.60
C PRO A 72 6.17 -13.22 6.59
N TYR A 73 7.23 -14.01 6.45
CA TYR A 73 7.25 -15.23 5.61
C TYR A 73 7.00 -15.05 4.09
N SER A 74 6.79 -13.83 3.59
CA SER A 74 6.56 -13.56 2.16
C SER A 74 7.77 -12.93 1.46
N GLY A 75 8.63 -12.23 2.20
CA GLY A 75 9.67 -11.37 1.61
C GLY A 75 9.11 -10.09 0.94
N CYS A 76 7.80 -9.92 0.92
CA CYS A 76 7.09 -8.78 0.34
C CYS A 76 6.94 -7.64 1.37
N ARG A 77 6.68 -6.43 0.87
CA ARG A 77 6.50 -5.23 1.67
C ARG A 77 5.27 -4.47 1.23
N ILE A 78 4.50 -3.97 2.20
CA ILE A 78 3.38 -3.06 1.97
C ILE A 78 3.93 -1.64 1.87
N ASP A 79 3.64 -0.96 0.76
CA ASP A 79 4.21 0.36 0.46
C ASP A 79 3.90 1.41 1.51
N CYS A 80 2.64 1.55 1.89
CA CYS A 80 2.19 2.52 2.88
C CYS A 80 1.03 1.96 3.72
N MET A 81 1.07 2.20 5.03
CA MET A 81 -0.03 1.95 5.94
C MET A 81 -0.32 3.19 6.78
N ILE A 82 -1.60 3.46 7.01
CA ILE A 82 -2.11 4.57 7.80
C ILE A 82 -2.99 4.00 8.91
N PHE A 83 -2.76 4.46 10.14
CA PHE A 83 -3.47 4.02 11.34
C PHE A 83 -4.15 5.23 11.98
N GLY A 84 -5.37 5.07 12.44
CA GLY A 84 -6.14 6.11 13.13
C GLY A 84 -7.60 5.72 13.33
N CYS A 85 -8.39 6.65 13.83
CA CYS A 85 -9.80 6.48 14.12
C CYS A 85 -10.67 7.41 13.28
N ASP A 86 -11.87 6.91 12.95
CA ASP A 86 -12.94 7.71 12.36
C ASP A 86 -13.66 8.57 13.42
N SER A 87 -14.67 9.33 12.99
CA SER A 87 -15.41 10.25 13.85
C SER A 87 -16.18 9.57 15.00
N GLU A 88 -16.43 8.26 14.91
CA GLU A 88 -17.18 7.47 15.89
C GLU A 88 -16.25 6.60 16.76
N ASP A 89 -14.95 6.95 16.81
CA ASP A 89 -13.89 6.20 17.51
C ASP A 89 -13.64 4.79 16.95
N GLY A 90 -14.12 4.49 15.73
CA GLY A 90 -13.83 3.26 15.02
C GLY A 90 -12.35 3.19 14.64
N LYS A 91 -11.66 2.11 15.00
CA LYS A 91 -10.22 1.93 14.75
C LYS A 91 -9.99 1.42 13.33
N ASN A 92 -9.34 2.23 12.51
CA ASN A 92 -9.12 1.98 11.10
C ASN A 92 -7.63 1.77 10.79
N VAL A 93 -7.37 0.82 9.90
CA VAL A 93 -6.06 0.58 9.29
C VAL A 93 -6.26 0.56 7.79
N MET A 94 -5.56 1.44 7.06
CA MET A 94 -5.59 1.43 5.60
C MET A 94 -4.21 1.13 5.05
N HIS A 95 -4.10 0.14 4.19
CA HIS A 95 -2.90 -0.06 3.37
C HIS A 95 -3.11 0.47 1.95
N ILE A 96 -2.06 1.07 1.40
CA ILE A 96 -2.07 1.69 0.09
C ILE A 96 -0.89 1.14 -0.70
N GLU A 97 -1.20 0.47 -1.81
CA GLU A 97 -0.22 0.10 -2.84
C GLU A 97 0.09 1.33 -3.71
N LEU A 98 1.36 1.70 -3.86
CA LEU A 98 1.78 2.92 -4.52
C LEU A 98 2.48 2.62 -5.85
N LYS A 99 1.85 3.02 -6.96
CA LYS A 99 2.47 2.91 -8.29
C LYS A 99 2.77 4.27 -8.89
N GLN A 100 3.97 4.38 -9.46
CA GLN A 100 4.45 5.54 -10.21
C GLN A 100 4.14 5.48 -11.70
N TRP A 101 3.29 4.54 -12.13
CA TRP A 101 2.97 4.35 -13.53
C TRP A 101 2.22 5.55 -14.10
N SER A 102 2.54 5.88 -15.35
CA SER A 102 1.82 6.86 -16.18
C SER A 102 1.05 6.13 -17.27
N GLU A 103 0.06 6.78 -17.86
CA GLU A 103 -0.80 6.21 -18.89
C GLU A 103 -0.04 5.72 -20.13
N ASP A 104 1.01 6.42 -20.55
CA ASP A 104 1.86 6.04 -21.69
C ASP A 104 2.79 4.85 -21.40
N GLY A 105 2.88 4.45 -20.13
CA GLY A 105 3.75 3.39 -19.64
C GLY A 105 3.03 2.09 -19.32
N ILE A 106 1.74 1.95 -19.62
CA ILE A 106 0.95 0.74 -19.31
C ILE A 106 0.34 0.18 -20.60
N PHE A 107 0.48 -1.13 -20.78
CA PHE A 107 0.05 -1.87 -21.96
C PHE A 107 -0.75 -3.11 -21.55
N PRO A 108 -1.70 -3.58 -22.38
CA PRO A 108 -2.41 -4.82 -22.12
C PRO A 108 -1.43 -5.98 -22.00
N ALA A 109 -1.51 -6.76 -20.92
CA ALA A 109 -0.71 -7.97 -20.80
C ALA A 109 -1.13 -9.01 -21.83
N SER A 110 -0.13 -9.69 -22.40
CA SER A 110 -0.32 -10.90 -23.21
C SER A 110 -0.74 -12.12 -22.38
N SER A 111 -0.48 -12.11 -21.08
CA SER A 111 -0.85 -13.19 -20.14
C SER A 111 -2.29 -13.09 -19.65
N ALA A 112 -2.89 -14.25 -19.38
CA ALA A 112 -4.21 -14.34 -18.75
C ALA A 112 -4.16 -13.92 -17.26
N GLY A 113 -5.30 -13.48 -16.73
CA GLY A 113 -5.47 -13.12 -15.32
C GLY A 113 -5.30 -11.62 -15.04
N ASN A 114 -4.97 -11.32 -13.78
CA ASN A 114 -4.96 -9.95 -13.26
C ASN A 114 -3.60 -9.25 -13.46
N PHE A 115 -3.13 -9.20 -14.71
CA PHE A 115 -1.83 -8.64 -15.09
C PHE A 115 -1.95 -7.53 -16.14
N VAL A 116 -0.95 -6.65 -16.13
CA VAL A 116 -0.66 -5.62 -17.14
C VAL A 116 0.82 -5.68 -17.52
N GLU A 117 1.19 -5.10 -18.65
CA GLU A 117 2.59 -4.80 -18.96
C GLU A 117 2.86 -3.34 -18.60
N ALA A 118 3.93 -3.06 -17.88
CA ALA A 118 4.27 -1.71 -17.44
C ALA A 118 5.75 -1.39 -17.67
N TYR A 119 6.03 -0.15 -18.07
CA TYR A 119 7.37 0.39 -18.14
C TYR A 119 7.86 0.72 -16.72
N THR A 120 8.69 -0.16 -16.16
CA THR A 120 9.22 -0.03 -14.80
C THR A 120 10.64 -0.57 -14.75
N GLY A 121 11.52 0.07 -13.97
CA GLY A 121 12.94 -0.32 -13.91
C GLY A 121 13.67 -0.18 -15.26
N GLY A 122 13.21 0.72 -16.13
CA GLY A 122 13.85 1.01 -17.43
C GLY A 122 13.47 0.07 -18.58
N LYS A 123 12.53 -0.87 -18.37
CA LYS A 123 12.07 -1.81 -19.39
C LYS A 123 10.57 -2.12 -19.20
N ILE A 124 9.93 -2.66 -20.25
CA ILE A 124 8.57 -3.18 -20.14
C ILE A 124 8.62 -4.54 -19.45
N GLN A 125 7.78 -4.74 -18.44
CA GLN A 125 7.68 -5.98 -17.66
C GLN A 125 6.23 -6.30 -17.37
N THR A 126 5.89 -7.59 -17.33
CA THR A 126 4.61 -8.03 -16.79
C THR A 126 4.56 -7.71 -15.29
N ALA A 127 3.46 -7.11 -14.84
CA ALA A 127 3.21 -6.79 -13.46
C ALA A 127 1.76 -7.15 -13.10
N ALA A 128 1.54 -7.65 -11.89
CA ALA A 128 0.20 -7.81 -11.35
C ALA A 128 -0.48 -6.44 -11.27
N HIS A 129 -1.76 -6.42 -11.62
CA HIS A 129 -2.60 -5.25 -11.47
C HIS A 129 -2.51 -4.72 -10.02
N PRO A 130 -2.45 -3.39 -9.77
CA PRO A 130 -2.25 -2.85 -8.42
C PRO A 130 -3.29 -3.37 -7.41
N SER A 131 -4.57 -3.39 -7.76
CA SER A 131 -5.64 -4.01 -6.96
C SER A 131 -5.40 -5.49 -6.62
N GLN A 132 -4.70 -6.25 -7.47
CA GLN A 132 -4.36 -7.65 -7.19
C GLN A 132 -3.29 -7.76 -6.10
N GLN A 133 -2.36 -6.81 -6.04
CA GLN A 133 -1.37 -6.72 -4.97
C GLN A 133 -2.05 -6.31 -3.65
N VAL A 134 -2.95 -5.32 -3.69
CA VAL A 134 -3.79 -4.92 -2.55
C VAL A 134 -4.57 -6.11 -2.02
N LYS A 135 -5.24 -6.88 -2.89
CA LYS A 135 -5.96 -8.10 -2.50
C LYS A 135 -5.05 -9.10 -1.77
N GLY A 136 -3.83 -9.31 -2.28
CA GLY A 136 -2.86 -10.20 -1.66
C GLY A 136 -2.49 -9.77 -0.25
N TYR A 137 -2.09 -8.52 -0.08
CA TYR A 137 -1.73 -7.98 1.24
C TYR A 137 -2.91 -7.94 2.20
N HIS A 138 -4.10 -7.60 1.72
CA HIS A 138 -5.30 -7.58 2.54
C HIS A 138 -5.63 -8.99 3.08
N GLY A 139 -5.64 -9.99 2.21
CA GLY A 139 -5.88 -11.38 2.59
C GLY A 139 -4.81 -11.90 3.56
N TYR A 140 -3.55 -11.54 3.35
CA TYR A 140 -2.48 -11.87 4.29
C TYR A 140 -2.76 -11.26 5.67
N LEU A 141 -2.99 -9.95 5.77
CA LEU A 141 -3.20 -9.30 7.06
C LEU A 141 -4.41 -9.89 7.81
N LYS A 142 -5.50 -10.18 7.09
CA LYS A 142 -6.68 -10.87 7.64
C LYS A 142 -6.39 -12.28 8.15
N ALA A 143 -5.48 -12.99 7.51
CA ALA A 143 -5.14 -14.37 7.89
C ALA A 143 -4.15 -14.46 9.06
N PHE A 144 -3.31 -13.45 9.28
CA PHE A 144 -2.17 -13.55 10.21
C PHE A 144 -2.23 -12.58 11.39
N VAL A 145 -2.83 -11.40 11.25
CA VAL A 145 -2.90 -10.40 12.32
C VAL A 145 -4.22 -10.56 13.06
N GLU A 146 -4.20 -11.05 14.31
CA GLU A 146 -5.41 -11.31 15.09
C GLU A 146 -6.37 -10.12 15.16
N ALA A 147 -5.85 -8.93 15.47
CA ALA A 147 -6.68 -7.73 15.61
C ALA A 147 -7.43 -7.38 14.32
N VAL A 148 -6.88 -7.75 13.15
CA VAL A 148 -7.57 -7.62 11.85
C VAL A 148 -8.52 -8.80 11.61
N SER A 149 -8.11 -10.01 11.95
CA SER A 149 -8.89 -11.25 11.74
C SER A 149 -10.18 -11.26 12.55
N THR A 150 -10.14 -10.70 13.75
CA THR A 150 -11.26 -10.60 14.71
C THR A 150 -12.06 -9.30 14.60
N ASP A 151 -11.77 -8.48 13.58
CA ASP A 151 -12.41 -7.18 13.33
C ASP A 151 -12.27 -6.16 14.49
N SER A 152 -11.28 -6.31 15.38
CA SER A 152 -10.89 -5.27 16.35
C SER A 152 -10.34 -4.02 15.65
N LEU A 153 -9.65 -4.23 14.53
CA LEU A 153 -9.15 -3.21 13.64
C LEU A 153 -9.81 -3.36 12.26
N ASN A 154 -10.52 -2.33 11.82
CA ASN A 154 -11.12 -2.29 10.49
C ASN A 154 -10.03 -2.09 9.43
N LEU A 155 -9.69 -3.16 8.71
CA LEU A 155 -8.71 -3.11 7.62
C LEU A 155 -9.38 -2.68 6.31
N GLN A 156 -8.81 -1.69 5.67
CA GLN A 156 -9.15 -1.22 4.33
C GLN A 156 -7.91 -1.26 3.42
N GLY A 157 -8.11 -1.36 2.11
CA GLY A 157 -7.01 -1.42 1.14
C GLY A 157 -7.35 -0.72 -0.17
N CYS A 158 -6.40 0.00 -0.75
CA CYS A 158 -6.53 0.52 -2.11
C CYS A 158 -5.18 0.58 -2.81
N ALA A 159 -5.20 0.84 -4.12
CA ALA A 159 -4.02 1.23 -4.86
C ALA A 159 -4.10 2.71 -5.25
N TYR A 160 -2.95 3.37 -5.39
CA TYR A 160 -2.86 4.73 -5.88
C TYR A 160 -1.77 4.84 -6.96
N CYS A 161 -2.20 5.00 -8.21
CA CYS A 161 -1.35 5.20 -9.38
C CYS A 161 -1.18 6.70 -9.63
N PHE A 162 -0.29 7.32 -8.88
CA PHE A 162 -0.27 8.78 -8.69
C PHE A 162 0.38 9.60 -9.82
N ASN A 163 0.83 8.94 -10.88
CA ASN A 163 1.26 9.56 -12.13
C ASN A 163 0.33 9.22 -13.31
N TYR A 164 -0.71 8.41 -13.09
CA TYR A 164 -1.64 7.99 -14.13
C TYR A 164 -2.81 8.97 -14.20
N ILE A 165 -3.11 9.49 -15.39
CA ILE A 165 -4.30 10.32 -15.61
C ILE A 165 -5.38 9.48 -16.27
N ARG A 166 -6.47 9.20 -15.54
CA ARG A 166 -7.64 8.49 -16.08
C ARG A 166 -8.39 9.41 -17.04
N LYS A 167 -8.57 8.94 -18.27
CA LYS A 167 -9.33 9.60 -19.34
C LYS A 167 -10.77 9.09 -19.34
N ASP A 168 -11.57 9.57 -20.29
CA ASP A 168 -12.97 9.13 -20.44
C ASP A 168 -13.08 7.68 -20.96
N ASP A 169 -12.00 7.12 -21.51
CA ASP A 169 -11.88 5.69 -21.71
C ASP A 169 -11.33 5.02 -20.45
N ASP A 170 -11.75 3.78 -20.21
CA ASP A 170 -11.26 2.99 -19.07
C ASP A 170 -9.74 2.67 -19.18
N GLY A 171 -9.12 2.93 -20.33
CA GLY A 171 -7.71 2.67 -20.56
C GLY A 171 -7.33 1.20 -20.28
N VAL A 172 -6.02 0.96 -20.13
CA VAL A 172 -5.52 -0.38 -19.79
C VAL A 172 -5.75 -0.72 -18.33
N LEU A 173 -5.56 0.25 -17.43
CA LEU A 173 -5.57 0.03 -15.99
C LEU A 173 -6.98 -0.16 -15.42
N PHE A 174 -8.00 0.46 -16.01
CA PHE A 174 -9.40 0.33 -15.58
C PHE A 174 -10.23 -0.53 -16.54
N ASN A 175 -9.58 -1.31 -17.41
CA ASN A 175 -10.28 -2.18 -18.35
C ASN A 175 -11.34 -3.06 -17.65
N PRO A 176 -12.55 -3.23 -18.23
CA PRO A 176 -13.66 -3.97 -17.60
C PRO A 176 -13.33 -5.39 -17.13
N LYS A 177 -12.30 -6.03 -17.69
CA LYS A 177 -11.83 -7.33 -17.20
C LYS A 177 -11.38 -7.30 -15.73
N PHE A 178 -11.10 -6.11 -15.18
CA PHE A 178 -10.69 -5.89 -13.80
C PHE A 178 -11.83 -5.41 -12.89
N ASP A 179 -13.07 -5.27 -13.38
CA ASP A 179 -14.17 -4.67 -12.61
C ASP A 179 -14.39 -5.36 -11.26
N VAL A 180 -14.48 -6.70 -11.26
CA VAL A 180 -14.62 -7.49 -10.03
C VAL A 180 -13.49 -7.20 -9.03
N LEU A 181 -12.27 -7.02 -9.52
CA LEU A 181 -11.10 -6.72 -8.69
C LEU A 181 -11.09 -5.26 -8.20
N GLN A 182 -11.55 -4.33 -9.03
CA GLN A 182 -11.66 -2.90 -8.73
C GLN A 182 -12.81 -2.59 -7.77
N GLU A 183 -13.90 -3.36 -7.82
CA GLU A 183 -15.01 -3.33 -6.87
C GLU A 183 -14.54 -3.75 -5.47
N GLU A 184 -13.68 -4.77 -5.38
CA GLU A 184 -13.14 -5.26 -4.10
C GLU A 184 -12.03 -4.34 -3.56
N PHE A 185 -11.09 -3.95 -4.42
CA PHE A 185 -9.95 -3.11 -4.07
C PHE A 185 -9.70 -2.07 -5.15
N ARG A 186 -10.26 -0.87 -4.98
CA ARG A 186 -10.15 0.19 -5.97
C ARG A 186 -8.72 0.68 -6.17
N THR A 187 -8.35 0.92 -7.42
CA THR A 187 -7.19 1.73 -7.80
C THR A 187 -7.64 3.17 -8.04
N TYR A 188 -6.93 4.14 -7.48
CA TYR A 188 -7.15 5.57 -7.73
C TYR A 188 -6.08 6.11 -8.68
N ALA A 189 -6.49 6.90 -9.66
CA ALA A 189 -5.62 7.67 -10.55
C ALA A 189 -5.20 9.01 -9.91
N ALA A 190 -4.21 9.69 -10.50
CA ALA A 190 -3.72 10.97 -10.01
C ALA A 190 -4.81 12.07 -10.00
N ASN A 191 -5.74 12.03 -10.97
CA ASN A 191 -6.89 12.94 -11.04
C ASN A 191 -8.08 12.54 -10.16
N GLU A 192 -8.00 11.42 -9.44
CA GLU A 192 -9.01 10.97 -8.45
C GLU A 192 -8.52 11.21 -7.00
N LYS A 193 -7.43 11.98 -6.83
CA LYS A 193 -6.81 12.29 -5.53
C LYS A 193 -7.80 12.82 -4.49
N ASP A 194 -8.74 13.68 -4.90
CA ASP A 194 -9.69 14.29 -3.96
C ASP A 194 -10.74 13.28 -3.46
N GLU A 195 -11.10 12.28 -4.28
CA GLU A 195 -11.96 11.17 -3.86
C GLU A 195 -11.24 10.28 -2.83
N LEU A 196 -9.99 9.90 -3.12
CA LEU A 196 -9.16 9.15 -2.16
C LEU A 196 -8.94 9.94 -0.86
N ALA A 197 -8.71 11.24 -0.95
CA ALA A 197 -8.59 12.11 0.22
C ALA A 197 -9.89 12.15 1.04
N GLY A 198 -11.06 12.12 0.40
CA GLY A 198 -12.36 12.00 1.05
C GLY A 198 -12.52 10.68 1.80
N LEU A 199 -12.17 9.55 1.19
CA LEU A 199 -12.17 8.24 1.85
C LEU A 199 -11.25 8.24 3.08
N LEU A 200 -10.03 8.75 2.93
CA LEU A 200 -9.09 8.84 4.05
C LEU A 200 -9.63 9.76 5.16
N HIS A 201 -10.35 10.82 4.83
CA HIS A 201 -11.00 11.68 5.82
C HIS A 201 -12.04 10.90 6.63
N THR A 202 -12.89 10.11 5.97
CA THR A 202 -13.89 9.28 6.66
C THR A 202 -13.25 8.28 7.63
N LEU A 203 -12.12 7.67 7.25
CA LEU A 203 -11.45 6.65 8.08
C LEU A 203 -10.63 7.24 9.24
N PHE A 204 -10.17 8.48 9.12
CA PHE A 204 -9.12 9.02 9.97
C PHE A 204 -9.40 10.44 10.50
N SER A 205 -10.67 10.87 10.50
CA SER A 205 -11.05 12.23 10.92
C SER A 205 -10.73 12.53 12.38
N HIS A 206 -10.69 11.52 13.25
CA HIS A 206 -10.40 11.70 14.68
C HIS A 206 -8.90 11.63 14.98
N GLY A 207 -8.13 10.77 14.29
CA GLY A 207 -6.69 10.62 14.55
C GLY A 207 -6.38 9.46 15.51
N SER A 208 -5.65 9.66 16.61
CA SER A 208 -5.23 8.60 17.54
C SER A 208 -4.44 7.45 16.92
N GLY A 209 -3.69 7.72 15.86
CA GLY A 209 -3.02 6.71 15.05
C GLY A 209 -1.96 5.89 15.78
N GLU A 210 -1.27 6.47 16.75
CA GLU A 210 -0.24 5.74 17.50
C GLU A 210 -0.84 4.63 18.38
N ALA A 211 -2.02 4.87 18.96
CA ALA A 211 -2.74 3.85 19.73
C ALA A 211 -3.16 2.67 18.84
N VAL A 212 -3.74 2.98 17.67
CA VAL A 212 -4.16 1.97 16.68
C VAL A 212 -2.96 1.20 16.12
N PHE A 213 -1.85 1.89 15.83
CA PHE A 213 -0.60 1.27 15.40
C PHE A 213 -0.03 0.32 16.46
N ASN A 214 -0.03 0.72 17.73
CA ASN A 214 0.46 -0.11 18.83
C ASN A 214 -0.39 -1.38 18.97
N GLU A 215 -1.72 -1.27 18.91
CA GLU A 215 -2.61 -2.43 18.91
C GLU A 215 -2.30 -3.39 17.76
N PHE A 216 -2.11 -2.86 16.55
CA PHE A 216 -1.71 -3.67 15.39
C PHE A 216 -0.35 -4.35 15.58
N CYS A 217 0.65 -3.63 16.10
CA CYS A 217 2.01 -4.15 16.27
C CYS A 217 2.16 -5.18 17.38
N PHE A 218 1.39 -5.05 18.45
CA PHE A 218 1.37 -6.00 19.56
C PHE A 218 0.31 -7.10 19.40
N SER A 219 -0.51 -7.03 18.34
CA SER A 219 -1.43 -8.10 17.97
C SER A 219 -0.64 -9.40 17.78
N PRO A 220 -1.06 -10.50 18.42
CA PRO A 220 -0.52 -11.82 18.13
C PRO A 220 -0.56 -12.12 16.63
N LEU A 221 0.54 -12.71 16.15
CA LEU A 221 0.60 -13.32 14.83
C LEU A 221 0.19 -14.77 15.00
N TYR A 222 -0.98 -15.14 14.49
CA TYR A 222 -1.32 -16.56 14.40
C TYR A 222 -0.69 -17.14 13.14
N PRO A 223 0.03 -18.28 13.20
CA PRO A 223 -0.08 -19.23 12.11
C PRO A 223 -1.53 -19.68 12.16
N SER A 224 -2.40 -19.14 11.30
CA SER A 224 -3.79 -19.59 11.29
C SER A 224 -3.81 -21.12 11.17
N VAL A 225 -4.78 -21.78 11.79
CA VAL A 225 -4.99 -23.23 11.62
C VAL A 225 -5.12 -23.59 10.12
N ASN A 226 -5.46 -22.59 9.30
CA ASN A 226 -5.48 -22.64 7.85
C ASN A 226 -4.11 -22.54 7.16
N LEU A 227 -2.98 -22.38 7.86
CA LEU A 227 -1.66 -22.28 7.22
C LEU A 227 -1.30 -23.57 6.48
N LEU A 228 -1.77 -24.73 6.97
CA LEU A 228 -1.57 -26.04 6.32
C LEU A 228 -2.57 -26.29 5.17
N GLU A 229 -3.76 -25.69 5.21
CA GLU A 229 -4.77 -25.82 4.16
C GLU A 229 -4.60 -24.78 3.04
N ASN A 230 -4.12 -23.57 3.36
CA ASN A 230 -3.91 -22.46 2.45
C ASN A 230 -2.46 -22.35 1.95
N ILE A 231 -1.66 -23.41 2.07
CA ILE A 231 -0.33 -23.45 1.43
C ILE A 231 -0.47 -23.22 -0.08
N SER A 232 -1.54 -23.72 -0.72
CA SER A 232 -1.80 -23.44 -2.14
C SER A 232 -2.05 -21.96 -2.39
N ASP A 233 -2.83 -21.28 -1.53
CA ASP A 233 -3.17 -19.88 -1.70
C ASP A 233 -1.97 -18.98 -1.37
N ILE A 234 -1.14 -19.33 -0.40
CA ILE A 234 0.11 -18.65 -0.07
C ILE A 234 1.17 -18.89 -1.14
N LEU A 235 1.27 -20.09 -1.72
CA LEU A 235 2.15 -20.37 -2.85
C LEU A 235 1.66 -19.65 -4.12
N THR A 236 0.35 -19.58 -4.34
CA THR A 236 -0.23 -18.80 -5.42
C THR A 236 -0.10 -17.30 -5.16
N LEU A 237 -0.15 -16.85 -3.90
CA LEU A 237 0.14 -15.46 -3.49
C LEU A 237 1.61 -15.16 -3.73
N ASN A 238 2.52 -16.04 -3.31
CA ASN A 238 3.95 -15.90 -3.53
C ASN A 238 4.26 -15.96 -5.02
N ASP A 239 3.64 -16.79 -5.85
CA ASP A 239 3.81 -16.76 -7.31
C ASP A 239 3.22 -15.48 -7.91
N LYS A 240 2.10 -14.96 -7.39
CA LYS A 240 1.49 -13.69 -7.84
C LYS A 240 2.22 -12.43 -7.33
N LEU A 241 2.89 -12.51 -6.18
CA LEU A 241 3.66 -11.44 -5.53
C LEU A 241 5.14 -11.46 -5.97
N SER A 242 5.71 -12.64 -6.25
CA SER A 242 7.10 -12.82 -6.71
C SER A 242 7.29 -12.56 -8.21
N LEU A 243 6.20 -12.49 -8.98
CA LEU A 243 6.24 -12.10 -10.39
C LEU A 243 6.16 -10.58 -10.62
N VAL A 244 6.28 -9.76 -9.58
CA VAL A 244 6.32 -8.28 -9.71
C VAL A 244 7.48 -7.71 -8.90
N GLY A 245 8.43 -7.13 -9.63
CA GLY A 245 9.74 -6.77 -9.13
C GLY A 245 9.81 -5.66 -8.10
N LYS A 246 10.99 -5.61 -7.48
CA LYS A 246 11.78 -4.38 -7.44
C LYS A 246 12.91 -4.51 -8.45
#